data_AF-A0A1H8KQP3-F1
#
_entry.id   AF-A0A1H8KQP3-F1
#
_cell.length_a   1.000
_cell.length_b   1.000
_cell.length_c   1.000
_cell.angle_alpha   90.00
_cell.angle_beta   90.00
_cell.angle_gamma   90.00
#
_symmetry.space_group_name_H-M   'P 1'
#
loop_
_entity.id
_entity.type
_entity.pdbx_description
1 polymer ?
#
loop_
_entity_poly.entity_id
_entity_poly.type
_entity_poly.pdbx_seq_one_letter_code
_entity_poly.pdbx_strand_id
1 'polypeptide(L)'
;MVTCMSDPRPIIHAHVCALIDRLGGVTAANAVLEARWGGGHSAGTLSKKRARQLDWTLPDILALQEAAGDWSLFDWLMGQVPAEARSVCLVQGVADLSREVGEAQHASLSAVADPAMRPQAAKELQDVIEKAQRLQAALSRGAEGRG
;
A
#
# COMPACT_ATOMS: atom_id res chain seq x y z
N MET A 1 -19.87 -0.59 -10.35
CA MET A 1 -20.66 -0.71 -9.10
C MET A 1 -19.81 -0.10 -8.00
N VAL A 2 -20.09 1.14 -7.60
CA VAL A 2 -19.31 1.82 -6.55
C VAL A 2 -19.70 1.17 -5.23
N THR A 3 -18.79 0.43 -4.62
CA THR A 3 -18.97 -0.05 -3.24
C THR A 3 -19.02 1.19 -2.34
N CYS A 4 -20.20 1.48 -1.81
CA CYS A 4 -20.34 2.39 -0.67
C CYS A 4 -19.46 1.84 0.45
N MET A 5 -18.29 2.44 0.67
CA MET A 5 -17.47 2.13 1.83
C MET A 5 -18.29 2.55 3.05
N SER A 6 -18.74 1.59 3.85
CA SER A 6 -19.34 1.87 5.15
C SER A 6 -18.38 2.77 5.93
N ASP A 7 -18.92 3.74 6.67
CA ASP A 7 -18.13 4.71 7.43
C ASP A 7 -17.00 3.99 8.21
N PRO A 8 -15.71 4.27 7.90
CA PRO A 8 -14.59 3.54 8.48
C PRO A 8 -14.27 3.98 9.91
N ARG A 9 -14.83 5.11 10.36
CA ARG A 9 -14.51 5.72 11.67
C ARG A 9 -14.76 4.78 12.86
N PRO A 10 -15.84 3.98 12.94
CA PRO A 10 -16.04 3.05 14.04
C PRO A 10 -14.99 1.95 14.12
N ILE A 11 -14.53 1.43 12.98
CA ILE A 11 -13.50 0.38 12.90
C ILE A 11 -12.15 0.96 13.32
N ILE A 12 -11.77 2.12 12.76
CA ILE A 12 -10.54 2.83 13.12
C ILE A 12 -10.53 3.12 14.62
N HIS A 13 -11.63 3.65 15.16
CA HIS A 13 -11.73 3.99 16.56
C HIS A 13 -11.60 2.77 17.48
N ALA A 14 -12.30 1.66 17.17
CA ALA A 14 -12.19 0.43 17.95
C ALA A 14 -10.75 -0.13 17.92
N HIS A 15 -10.13 -0.13 16.75
CA HIS A 15 -8.76 -0.60 16.58
C HIS A 15 -7.76 0.24 17.37
N VAL A 16 -7.80 1.57 17.27
CA VAL A 16 -6.90 2.46 18.01
C VAL A 16 -7.08 2.30 19.52
N CYS A 17 -8.31 2.15 20.01
CA CYS A 17 -8.56 1.88 21.42
C CYS A 17 -7.90 0.56 21.87
N ALA A 18 -7.98 -0.49 21.07
CA ALA A 18 -7.33 -1.76 21.36
C ALA A 18 -5.79 -1.64 21.37
N LEU A 19 -5.20 -0.85 20.46
CA LEU A 19 -3.76 -0.56 20.47
C LEU A 19 -3.35 0.14 21.75
N ILE A 20 -4.11 1.15 22.19
CA ILE A 20 -3.85 1.88 23.43
C ILE A 20 -3.90 0.94 24.63
N ASP A 21 -4.90 0.08 24.71
CA ASP A 21 -5.03 -0.88 25.82
C ASP A 21 -3.85 -1.89 25.81
N ARG A 22 -3.43 -2.37 24.63
CA ARG A 22 -2.25 -3.24 24.46
C ARG A 22 -0.93 -2.56 24.83
N LEU A 23 -0.80 -1.26 24.60
CA LEU A 23 0.38 -0.47 24.96
C LEU A 23 0.46 -0.16 26.46
N GLY A 24 -0.55 -0.49 27.26
CA GLY A 24 -0.59 -0.20 28.70
C GLY A 24 -1.44 1.01 29.06
N GLY A 25 -2.35 1.43 28.18
CA GLY A 25 -3.32 2.48 28.42
C GLY A 25 -2.90 3.88 27.98
N VAL A 26 -3.71 4.87 28.34
CA VAL A 26 -3.61 6.25 27.84
C VAL A 26 -2.25 6.89 28.14
N THR A 27 -1.67 6.64 29.30
CA THR A 27 -0.37 7.22 29.70
C THR A 27 0.76 6.71 28.80
N ALA A 28 0.80 5.40 28.53
CA ALA A 28 1.80 4.79 27.67
C ALA A 28 1.62 5.25 26.21
N ALA A 29 0.38 5.29 25.72
CA ALA A 29 0.07 5.83 24.39
C ALA A 29 0.47 7.30 24.26
N ASN A 30 0.27 8.12 25.30
CA ASN A 30 0.70 9.52 25.31
C ASN A 30 2.22 9.64 25.22
N ALA A 31 2.95 8.80 25.97
CA ALA A 31 4.41 8.78 25.92
C ALA A 31 4.94 8.39 24.53
N VAL A 32 4.28 7.45 23.84
CA VAL A 32 4.59 7.09 22.44
C VAL A 32 4.41 8.30 21.51
N LEU A 33 3.27 8.98 21.59
CA LEU A 33 2.96 10.12 20.71
C LEU A 33 3.88 11.31 20.97
N GLU A 34 4.18 11.59 22.24
CA GLU A 34 5.11 12.65 22.63
C GLU A 34 6.55 12.34 22.21
N ALA A 35 7.02 11.10 22.39
CA ALA A 35 8.35 10.69 21.96
C ALA A 35 8.53 10.81 20.44
N ARG A 36 7.45 10.63 19.68
CA ARG A 36 7.51 10.59 18.23
C ARG A 36 7.36 11.96 17.58
N TRP A 37 6.39 12.75 18.02
CA TRP A 37 6.03 14.00 17.37
C TRP A 37 6.43 15.25 18.14
N GLY A 38 6.78 15.12 19.43
CA GLY A 38 7.19 16.21 20.30
C GLY A 38 6.10 17.27 20.51
N GLY A 39 5.47 17.28 21.69
CA GLY A 39 4.50 18.32 22.08
C GLY A 39 3.22 18.35 21.23
N GLY A 40 2.09 18.04 21.85
CA GLY A 40 0.77 18.25 21.23
C GLY A 40 -0.30 17.25 21.68
N HIS A 41 0.10 16.22 22.41
CA HIS A 41 -0.80 15.21 22.94
C HIS A 41 -0.79 15.29 24.46
N SER A 42 -1.83 15.92 25.00
CA SER A 42 -2.12 15.79 26.43
C SER A 42 -2.93 14.52 26.68
N ALA A 43 -2.83 13.94 27.88
CA ALA A 43 -3.70 12.85 28.30
C ALA A 43 -5.20 13.22 28.19
N GLY A 44 -5.53 14.52 28.29
CA GLY A 44 -6.87 15.06 28.03
C GLY A 44 -7.28 14.96 26.56
N THR A 45 -6.36 15.20 25.62
CA THR A 45 -6.58 15.04 24.17
C THR A 45 -6.88 13.58 23.83
N LEU A 46 -6.10 12.63 24.36
CA LEU A 46 -6.34 11.20 24.12
C LEU A 46 -7.67 10.75 24.75
N SER A 47 -8.01 11.25 25.94
CA SER A 47 -9.29 10.96 26.58
C SER A 47 -10.48 11.45 25.72
N LYS A 48 -10.38 12.65 25.13
CA LYS A 48 -11.40 13.17 24.20
C LYS A 48 -11.49 12.35 22.92
N LYS A 49 -10.36 11.90 22.36
CA LYS A 49 -10.33 10.99 21.19
C LYS A 49 -10.98 9.63 21.52
N ARG A 50 -10.71 9.05 22.69
CA ARG A 50 -11.39 7.82 23.18
C ARG A 50 -12.89 8.02 23.41
N ALA A 51 -13.31 9.21 23.84
CA ALA A 51 -14.73 9.55 23.99
C ALA A 51 -15.42 9.91 22.66
N ARG A 52 -14.73 9.78 21.51
CA ARG A 52 -15.21 10.19 20.17
C ARG A 52 -15.59 11.68 20.08
N GLN A 53 -15.04 12.51 20.95
CA GLN A 53 -15.20 13.97 20.90
C GLN A 53 -14.17 14.62 19.97
N LEU A 54 -13.10 13.89 19.65
CA LEU A 54 -12.08 14.25 18.68
C LEU A 54 -11.77 13.03 17.81
N ASP A 55 -11.43 13.28 16.55
CA ASP A 55 -11.03 12.23 15.63
C ASP A 55 -9.56 11.82 15.84
N TRP A 56 -9.27 10.57 15.48
CA TRP A 56 -7.91 10.08 15.35
C TRP A 56 -7.30 10.58 14.04
N THR A 57 -6.13 11.18 14.12
CA THR A 57 -5.39 11.61 12.92
C THR A 57 -4.54 10.46 12.39
N LEU A 58 -4.21 10.48 11.11
CA LEU A 58 -3.32 9.48 10.52
C LEU A 58 -1.96 9.39 11.23
N PRO A 59 -1.29 10.50 11.62
CA PRO A 59 -0.08 10.45 12.42
C PRO A 59 -0.23 9.75 13.77
N ASP A 60 -1.38 9.87 14.44
CA ASP A 60 -1.65 9.16 15.70
C ASP A 60 -1.69 7.65 15.46
N ILE A 61 -2.45 7.26 14.43
CA ILE A 61 -2.71 5.87 14.09
C ILE A 61 -1.38 5.17 13.76
N LEU A 62 -0.57 5.75 12.87
CA LEU A 62 0.73 5.20 12.48
C LEU A 62 1.69 5.09 13.66
N ALA A 63 1.73 6.09 14.53
CA ALA A 63 2.59 6.08 15.71
C ALA A 63 2.25 4.95 16.68
N LEU A 64 0.96 4.75 16.95
CA LEU A 64 0.47 3.71 17.85
C LEU A 64 0.61 2.30 17.25
N GLN A 65 0.35 2.15 15.94
CA GLN A 65 0.53 0.88 15.23
C GLN A 65 1.98 0.41 15.27
N GLU A 66 2.93 1.30 15.00
CA GLU A 66 4.35 0.96 15.05
C GLU A 66 4.81 0.59 16.46
N ALA A 67 4.43 1.39 17.47
CA ALA A 67 4.78 1.09 18.85
C ALA A 67 4.19 -0.24 19.35
N ALA A 68 3.00 -0.60 18.87
CA ALA A 68 2.36 -1.87 19.19
C ALA A 68 2.88 -3.06 18.34
N GLY A 69 3.63 -2.78 17.27
CA GLY A 69 4.02 -3.76 16.26
C GLY A 69 2.82 -4.37 15.51
N ASP A 70 1.73 -3.60 15.35
CA ASP A 70 0.47 -4.06 14.76
C ASP A 70 0.08 -3.19 13.56
N TRP A 71 0.35 -3.70 12.36
CA TRP A 71 0.09 -3.01 11.10
C TRP A 71 -1.27 -3.35 10.47
N SER A 72 -2.12 -4.11 11.17
CA SER A 72 -3.35 -4.68 10.59
C SER A 72 -4.36 -3.64 10.07
N LEU A 73 -4.50 -2.47 10.71
CA LEU A 73 -5.35 -1.40 10.18
C LEU A 73 -4.78 -0.78 8.90
N PHE A 74 -3.46 -0.67 8.79
CA PHE A 74 -2.79 -0.16 7.60
C PHE A 74 -2.92 -1.16 6.45
N ASP A 75 -2.71 -2.45 6.73
CA ASP A 75 -2.91 -3.53 5.76
C ASP A 75 -4.37 -3.57 5.27
N TRP A 76 -5.33 -3.40 6.18
CA TRP A 76 -6.74 -3.30 5.82
C TRP A 76 -7.03 -2.09 4.92
N LEU A 77 -6.53 -0.90 5.28
CA LEU A 77 -6.67 0.33 4.47
C LEU A 77 -6.05 0.15 3.08
N MET A 78 -4.84 -0.39 3.00
CA MET A 78 -4.13 -0.67 1.75
C MET A 78 -4.78 -1.79 0.94
N GLY A 79 -5.54 -2.68 1.58
CA GLY A 79 -6.41 -3.66 0.96
C GLY A 79 -7.62 -3.03 0.26
N GLN A 80 -8.07 -1.85 0.70
CA GLN A 80 -9.16 -1.10 0.06
C GLN A 80 -8.70 -0.28 -1.15
N VAL A 81 -7.39 -0.01 -1.25
CA VAL A 81 -6.81 0.71 -2.38
C VAL A 81 -6.86 -0.21 -3.62
N PRO A 82 -7.54 0.19 -4.72
CA PRO A 82 -7.58 -0.59 -5.94
C PRO A 82 -6.16 -0.96 -6.39
N ALA A 83 -5.98 -2.15 -6.97
CA ALA A 83 -4.66 -2.61 -7.42
C ALA A 83 -4.01 -1.62 -8.39
N GLU A 84 -4.84 -0.90 -9.15
CA GLU A 84 -4.45 0.15 -10.08
C GLU A 84 -3.94 1.42 -9.38
N ALA A 85 -4.33 1.68 -8.13
CA ALA A 85 -3.87 2.82 -7.33
C ALA A 85 -2.64 2.49 -6.48
N ARG A 86 -2.24 1.22 -6.40
CA ARG A 86 -0.91 0.84 -5.90
C ARG A 86 0.11 1.29 -6.94
N SER A 87 0.83 2.35 -6.65
CA SER A 87 1.84 2.88 -7.56
C SER A 87 2.84 1.77 -7.90
N VAL A 88 2.99 1.47 -9.18
CA VAL A 88 4.10 0.65 -9.65
C VAL A 88 5.37 1.41 -9.27
N CYS A 89 6.23 0.81 -8.46
CA CYS A 89 7.60 1.30 -8.31
C CYS A 89 8.21 1.29 -9.72
N LEU A 90 8.44 2.45 -10.32
CA LEU A 90 8.90 2.55 -11.72
C LEU A 90 10.21 1.81 -11.93
N VAL A 91 11.10 1.84 -10.94
CA VAL A 91 12.37 1.10 -10.96
C VAL A 91 12.12 -0.41 -11.05
N GLN A 92 11.22 -0.93 -10.21
CA GLN A 92 10.86 -2.35 -10.25
C GLN A 92 10.15 -2.71 -11.56
N GLY A 93 9.26 -1.84 -12.06
CA GLY A 93 8.55 -2.06 -13.31
C GLY A 93 9.49 -2.13 -14.53
N VAL A 94 10.53 -1.30 -14.57
CA VAL A 94 11.57 -1.35 -15.61
C VAL A 94 12.41 -2.62 -15.48
N ALA A 95 12.79 -3.01 -14.26
CA ALA A 95 13.56 -4.24 -14.02
C ALA A 95 12.79 -5.49 -14.46
N ASP A 96 11.51 -5.59 -14.08
CA ASP A 96 10.61 -6.68 -14.47
C ASP A 96 10.48 -6.75 -16.00
N LEU A 97 10.22 -5.62 -16.67
CA LEU A 97 10.09 -5.57 -18.13
C LEU A 97 11.38 -6.02 -18.83
N SER A 98 12.55 -5.58 -18.34
CA SER A 98 13.83 -6.00 -18.91
C SER A 98 14.05 -7.50 -18.80
N ARG A 99 13.60 -8.13 -17.71
CA ARG A 99 13.68 -9.58 -17.52
C ARG A 99 12.77 -10.30 -18.53
N GLU A 100 11.50 -9.94 -18.63
CA GLU A 100 10.58 -10.59 -19.57
C GLU A 100 11.04 -10.43 -21.03
N VAL A 101 11.62 -9.28 -21.39
CA VAL A 101 12.17 -9.08 -22.74
C VAL A 101 13.29 -10.07 -23.04
N GLY A 102 14.16 -10.35 -22.06
CA GLY A 102 15.22 -11.36 -22.21
C GLY A 102 14.65 -12.77 -22.39
N GLU A 103 13.63 -13.13 -21.61
CA GLU A 103 12.92 -14.42 -21.70
C GLU A 103 12.23 -14.57 -23.06
N ALA A 104 11.54 -13.52 -23.53
CA ALA A 104 10.89 -13.50 -24.84
C ALA A 104 11.89 -13.56 -26.00
N GLN A 105 13.04 -12.88 -25.92
CA GLN A 105 14.11 -12.98 -26.91
C GLN A 105 14.64 -14.41 -26.99
N HIS A 106 14.92 -15.04 -25.85
CA HIS A 106 15.39 -16.42 -25.80
C HIS A 106 14.37 -17.40 -26.40
N ALA A 107 13.09 -17.28 -26.02
CA ALA A 107 12.03 -18.13 -26.54
C ALA A 107 11.80 -17.92 -28.05
N SER A 108 11.88 -16.66 -28.53
CA SER A 108 11.76 -16.34 -29.96
C SER A 108 12.89 -16.96 -30.78
N LEU A 109 14.13 -16.87 -30.30
CA LEU A 109 15.28 -17.51 -30.94
C LEU A 109 15.13 -19.03 -30.96
N SER A 110 14.66 -19.61 -29.85
CA SER A 110 14.37 -21.05 -29.77
C SER A 110 13.28 -21.48 -30.75
N ALA A 111 12.25 -20.65 -30.96
CA ALA A 111 11.18 -20.91 -31.92
C ALA A 111 11.60 -20.79 -33.40
N VAL A 112 12.69 -20.05 -33.68
CA VAL A 112 13.32 -20.03 -35.02
C VAL A 112 14.05 -21.35 -35.28
N ALA A 113 14.73 -21.89 -34.28
CA ALA A 113 15.44 -23.16 -34.38
C ALA A 113 14.49 -24.37 -34.37
N ASP A 114 13.42 -24.31 -33.58
CA ASP A 114 12.40 -25.36 -33.45
C ASP A 114 10.99 -24.77 -33.50
N PRO A 115 10.22 -25.00 -34.58
CA PRO A 115 8.83 -24.55 -34.69
C PRO A 115 7.91 -25.03 -33.56
N ALA A 116 8.23 -26.13 -32.87
CA ALA A 116 7.45 -26.61 -31.73
C ALA A 116 7.49 -25.64 -30.53
N MET A 117 8.49 -24.77 -30.46
CA MET A 117 8.66 -23.78 -29.38
C MET A 117 7.86 -22.48 -29.62
N ARG A 118 7.17 -22.34 -30.76
CA ARG A 118 6.37 -21.15 -31.09
C ARG A 118 5.30 -20.78 -30.05
N PRO A 119 4.56 -21.73 -29.43
CA PRO A 119 3.60 -21.39 -28.39
C PRO A 119 4.27 -20.77 -27.16
N GLN A 120 5.45 -21.25 -26.77
CA GLN A 120 6.23 -20.65 -25.67
C GLN A 120 6.64 -19.22 -26.03
N ALA A 121 7.20 -19.01 -27.23
CA ALA A 121 7.57 -17.67 -27.69
C ALA A 121 6.38 -16.70 -27.71
N ALA A 122 5.21 -17.16 -28.16
CA ALA A 122 3.99 -16.35 -28.14
C ALA A 122 3.56 -15.96 -26.72
N LYS A 123 3.68 -16.89 -25.75
CA LYS A 123 3.40 -16.62 -24.34
C LYS A 123 4.37 -15.57 -23.77
N GLU A 124 5.68 -15.76 -23.95
CA GLU A 124 6.67 -14.82 -23.41
C GLU A 124 6.52 -13.40 -24.01
N LEU A 125 6.18 -13.31 -25.31
CA LEU A 125 5.86 -12.03 -25.94
C LEU A 125 4.60 -11.39 -25.37
N GLN A 126 3.59 -12.18 -25.00
CA GLN A 126 2.40 -11.68 -24.33
C GLN A 126 2.72 -11.14 -22.94
N ASP A 127 3.59 -11.82 -22.18
CA ASP A 127 4.03 -11.37 -20.86
C ASP A 127 4.76 -10.02 -20.94
N VAL A 128 5.60 -9.81 -21.98
CA VAL A 128 6.22 -8.51 -22.29
C VAL A 128 5.16 -7.42 -22.54
N ILE A 129 4.15 -7.70 -23.36
CA ILE A 129 3.08 -6.74 -23.69
C ILE A 129 2.35 -6.32 -22.42
N GLU A 130 1.98 -7.25 -21.56
CA GLU A 130 1.26 -6.96 -20.31
C GLU A 130 2.09 -6.08 -19.36
N LYS A 131 3.39 -6.39 -19.20
CA LYS A 131 4.29 -5.58 -18.36
C LYS A 131 4.52 -4.19 -18.94
N ALA A 132 4.70 -4.09 -20.26
CA ALA A 132 4.87 -2.80 -20.94
C ALA A 132 3.62 -1.92 -20.80
N GLN A 133 2.42 -2.49 -20.95
CA GLN A 133 1.15 -1.77 -20.75
C GLN A 133 0.99 -1.28 -19.31
N ARG A 134 1.34 -2.11 -18.31
CA ARG A 134 1.31 -1.70 -16.89
C ARG A 134 2.29 -0.56 -16.61
N LEU A 135 3.50 -0.63 -17.14
CA LEU A 135 4.50 0.44 -16.98
C LEU A 135 4.07 1.73 -17.69
N GLN A 136 3.51 1.64 -18.89
CA GLN A 136 2.96 2.77 -19.62
C GLN A 136 1.85 3.45 -18.82
N ALA A 137 0.90 2.68 -18.28
CA ALA A 137 -0.17 3.21 -17.45
C ALA A 137 0.36 3.93 -16.19
N ALA A 138 1.42 3.40 -15.57
CA ALA A 138 2.07 4.03 -14.42
C ALA A 138 2.77 5.35 -14.81
N LEU A 139 3.46 5.40 -15.95
CA LEU A 139 4.13 6.60 -16.44
C LEU A 139 3.14 7.72 -16.82
N SER A 140 2.04 7.38 -17.48
CA SER A 140 1.01 8.36 -17.88
C SER A 140 0.34 9.03 -16.67
N ARG A 141 0.11 8.29 -15.58
CA ARG A 141 -0.45 8.85 -14.33
C ARG A 141 0.49 9.85 -13.65
N GLY A 142 1.81 9.71 -13.82
CA GLY A 142 2.79 10.64 -13.29
C GLY A 142 2.87 11.97 -14.04
N ALA A 143 2.30 12.05 -15.25
CA ALA A 143 2.25 13.26 -16.07
C ALA A 143 1.03 14.14 -15.73
N GLU A 144 -0.11 13.55 -15.37
CA GLU A 144 -1.35 14.27 -15.04
C GLU A 144 -1.29 15.00 -13.68
N GLY A 145 -0.40 14.60 -12.77
CA GLY A 145 -0.21 15.26 -11.46
C GLY A 145 0.74 16.47 -11.45
N ARG A 146 1.21 16.96 -12.60
CA ARG A 146 2.08 18.14 -12.74
C ARG A 146 1.47 19.26 -13.59
N GLY A 147 0.14 19.28 -13.72
CA GLY A 147 -0.63 20.37 -14.31
C GLY A 147 -1.18 21.31 -13.26
#